data_AF-A0A9E2AD45-F1
#
_entry.id   AF-A0A9E2AD45-F1
#
_cell.length_a   1.000
_cell.length_b   1.000
_cell.length_c   1.000
_cell.angle_alpha   90.00
_cell.angle_beta   90.00
_cell.angle_gamma   90.00
#
_symmetry.space_group_name_H-M   'P 1'
#
loop_
_entity.id
_entity.type
_entity.pdbx_description
1 polymer ?
#
loop_
_entity_poly.entity_id
_entity_poly.type
_entity_poly.pdbx_seq_one_letter_code
_entity_poly.pdbx_strand_id
1 'polypeptide(L)'
;SGMSAGIAVFQNEQHHFYLGVRRVDSEWSIFLEQAAGGEPEAFVERALSSGDGDSIELRVDAEGRPYSFTYRLEGGDWITLAEGLDGSILSTHVAGGFVGSYIGLHVRVE
;
A
#
# COMPACT_ATOMS: atom_id res chain seq x y z
N SER A 1 -16.21 13.17 -1.34
CA SER A 1 -15.98 12.10 -0.34
C SER A 1 -15.31 10.95 -1.06
N GLY A 2 -14.06 10.67 -0.72
CA GLY A 2 -13.34 9.53 -1.29
C GLY A 2 -13.39 8.33 -0.36
N MET A 3 -13.04 7.17 -0.89
CA MET A 3 -12.70 5.99 -0.09
C MET A 3 -11.48 5.34 -0.72
N SER A 4 -10.66 4.73 0.10
CA SER A 4 -9.57 3.87 -0.32
C SER A 4 -9.78 2.45 0.21
N ALA A 5 -9.34 1.45 -0.55
CA ALA A 5 -9.35 0.05 -0.16
C ALA A 5 -8.06 -0.64 -0.63
N GLY A 6 -7.50 -1.55 0.17
CA GLY A 6 -6.31 -2.28 -0.23
C GLY A 6 -5.68 -3.11 0.88
N ILE A 7 -4.35 -3.21 0.87
CA ILE A 7 -3.56 -4.01 1.81
C ILE A 7 -2.68 -3.09 2.65
N ALA A 8 -2.81 -3.17 3.97
CA ALA A 8 -1.90 -2.52 4.91
C ALA A 8 -0.87 -3.52 5.43
N VAL A 9 0.40 -3.11 5.43
CA VAL A 9 1.48 -3.73 6.21
C VAL A 9 1.70 -2.83 7.42
N PHE A 10 1.16 -3.23 8.56
CA PHE A 10 0.92 -2.33 9.68
C PHE A 10 1.67 -2.78 10.93
N GLN A 11 2.45 -1.88 11.51
CA GLN A 11 2.94 -2.02 12.88
C GLN A 11 2.15 -1.08 13.80
N ASN A 12 2.15 0.22 13.48
CA ASN A 12 1.35 1.24 14.16
C ASN A 12 1.00 2.38 13.19
N GLU A 13 0.24 3.38 13.67
CA GLU A 13 -0.22 4.51 12.84
C GLU A 13 0.94 5.36 12.27
N GLN A 14 2.10 5.36 12.91
CA GLN A 14 3.31 6.06 12.46
C GLN A 14 4.25 5.15 11.66
N HIS A 15 4.01 3.83 11.59
CA HIS A 15 4.89 2.85 10.98
C HIS A 15 4.08 1.81 10.20
N HIS A 16 3.86 2.09 8.91
CA HIS A 16 3.13 1.20 8.02
C HIS A 16 3.44 1.48 6.56
N PHE A 17 3.10 0.50 5.72
CA PHE A 17 2.84 0.71 4.30
C PHE A 17 1.36 0.48 4.02
N TYR A 18 0.79 1.24 3.10
CA TYR A 18 -0.57 1.01 2.62
C TYR A 18 -0.61 1.04 1.09
N LEU A 19 -0.78 -0.15 0.49
CA LEU A 19 -1.04 -0.31 -0.94
C LEU A 19 -2.54 -0.25 -1.16
N GLY A 20 -3.02 0.86 -1.69
CA GLY A 20 -4.43 1.16 -1.80
C GLY A 20 -4.87 1.53 -3.21
N VAL A 21 -6.15 1.33 -3.48
CA VAL A 21 -6.86 1.93 -4.61
C VAL A 21 -7.84 2.92 -4.03
N ARG A 22 -7.84 4.15 -4.54
CA ARG A 22 -8.74 5.22 -4.08
C ARG A 22 -9.51 5.83 -5.23
N ARG A 23 -10.64 6.44 -4.89
CA ARG A 23 -11.42 7.29 -5.79
C ARG A 23 -11.57 8.69 -5.20
N VAL A 24 -11.12 9.70 -5.94
CA VAL A 24 -11.28 11.12 -5.60
C VAL A 24 -11.95 11.82 -6.77
N ASP A 25 -13.08 12.50 -6.55
CA ASP A 25 -13.82 13.28 -7.56
C ASP A 25 -14.09 12.58 -8.92
N SER A 26 -14.19 11.26 -8.89
CA SER A 26 -14.37 10.31 -10.02
C SER A 26 -13.11 9.75 -10.67
N GLU A 27 -11.94 10.16 -10.23
CA GLU A 27 -10.67 9.62 -10.69
C GLU A 27 -10.23 8.47 -9.80
N TRP A 28 -9.90 7.35 -10.41
CA TRP A 28 -9.35 6.19 -9.73
C TRP A 28 -7.84 6.22 -9.80
N SER A 29 -7.18 5.85 -8.71
CA SER A 29 -5.74 5.66 -8.69
C SER A 29 -5.36 4.51 -7.77
N ILE A 30 -4.27 3.84 -8.11
CA ILE A 30 -3.53 2.98 -7.19
C ILE A 30 -2.39 3.80 -6.60
N PHE A 31 -2.18 3.69 -5.29
CA PHE A 31 -1.15 4.42 -4.57
C PHE A 31 -0.44 3.52 -3.57
N LEU A 32 0.76 3.93 -3.21
CA LEU A 32 1.52 3.39 -2.09
C LEU A 32 1.84 4.51 -1.12
N GLU A 33 1.31 4.37 0.08
CA GLU A 33 1.57 5.25 1.22
C GLU A 33 2.58 4.61 2.17
N GLN A 34 3.44 5.44 2.78
CA GLN A 34 4.35 5.05 3.83
C GLN A 34 4.24 6.02 5.00
N ALA A 35 4.19 5.47 6.22
CA ALA A 35 4.52 6.19 7.44
C ALA A 35 5.77 5.56 8.06
N ALA A 36 6.76 6.38 8.40
CA ALA A 36 8.03 5.96 9.00
C ALA A 36 8.47 6.91 10.12
N GLY A 37 7.63 7.04 11.14
CA GLY A 37 7.80 7.95 12.29
C GLY A 37 7.31 9.39 12.04
N GLY A 38 6.63 9.64 10.92
CA GLY A 38 6.06 10.93 10.54
C GLY A 38 4.67 10.78 9.96
N GLU A 39 4.14 11.88 9.41
CA GLU A 39 2.85 11.87 8.72
C GLU A 39 2.88 10.88 7.54
N PRO A 40 1.81 10.10 7.31
CA PRO A 40 1.72 9.22 6.15
C PRO A 40 1.82 10.01 4.84
N GLU A 41 2.63 9.52 3.91
CA GLU A 41 2.81 10.12 2.59
C GLU A 41 2.59 9.09 1.49
N ALA A 42 1.71 9.41 0.54
CA ALA A 42 1.61 8.70 -0.73
C ALA A 42 2.77 9.12 -1.64
N PHE A 43 3.80 8.29 -1.74
CA PHE A 43 5.03 8.60 -2.48
C PHE A 43 5.08 7.97 -3.88
N VAL A 44 4.17 7.03 -4.17
CA VAL A 44 3.93 6.52 -5.53
C VAL A 44 2.44 6.49 -5.81
N GLU A 45 2.04 7.00 -6.98
CA GLU A 45 0.66 6.94 -7.46
C GLU A 45 0.63 6.69 -8.96
N ARG A 46 -0.40 5.97 -9.43
CA ARG A 46 -0.71 5.76 -10.84
C ARG A 46 -2.21 5.91 -11.05
N ALA A 47 -2.59 6.71 -12.04
CA ALA A 47 -3.97 6.83 -12.47
C ALA A 47 -4.47 5.51 -13.09
N LEU A 48 -5.72 5.18 -12.82
CA LEU A 48 -6.44 4.06 -13.42
C LEU A 48 -7.54 4.60 -14.33
N SER A 49 -7.69 3.98 -15.49
CA SER A 49 -8.63 4.36 -16.55
C SER A 49 -9.81 3.39 -16.61
N SER A 50 -10.92 3.82 -17.20
CA SER A 50 -12.10 2.96 -17.41
C SER A 50 -11.84 1.75 -18.33
N GLY A 51 -10.72 1.75 -19.07
CA GLY A 51 -10.28 0.62 -19.89
C GLY A 51 -9.50 -0.44 -19.13
N ASP A 52 -9.16 -0.21 -17.86
CA ASP A 52 -8.29 -1.09 -17.06
C ASP A 52 -9.04 -2.27 -16.40
N GLY A 53 -10.35 -2.40 -16.67
CA GLY A 53 -11.22 -3.44 -16.13
C GLY A 53 -11.95 -3.04 -14.85
N ASP A 54 -12.75 -3.96 -14.33
CA ASP A 54 -13.58 -3.75 -13.13
C ASP A 54 -12.96 -4.38 -11.87
N SER A 55 -11.81 -5.04 -12.03
CA SER A 55 -11.10 -5.71 -10.94
C SER A 55 -9.61 -5.42 -10.96
N ILE A 56 -9.02 -5.39 -9.78
CA ILE A 56 -7.59 -5.20 -9.57
C ILE A 56 -7.13 -6.15 -8.47
N GLU A 57 -6.00 -6.79 -8.71
CA GLU A 57 -5.34 -7.64 -7.73
C GLU A 57 -4.14 -6.91 -7.16
N LEU A 58 -4.01 -6.93 -5.84
CA LEU A 58 -2.92 -6.31 -5.10
C LEU A 58 -2.05 -7.41 -4.50
N ARG A 59 -0.74 -7.20 -4.51
CA ARG A 59 0.21 -8.12 -3.90
C ARG A 59 1.29 -7.35 -3.14
N VAL A 60 1.61 -7.89 -1.97
CA VAL A 60 2.74 -7.49 -1.15
C VAL A 60 3.62 -8.71 -0.96
N ASP A 61 4.88 -8.59 -1.39
CA ASP A 61 5.91 -9.59 -1.15
C ASP A 61 6.85 -9.06 -0.06
N ALA A 62 6.98 -9.82 1.03
CA ALA A 62 7.79 -9.48 2.20
C ALA A 62 8.93 -10.50 2.35
N GLU A 63 10.04 -10.29 1.66
CA GLU A 63 11.20 -11.19 1.65
C GLU A 63 12.21 -10.84 2.76
N GLY A 64 11.73 -10.89 4.02
CA GLY A 64 12.52 -10.48 5.17
C GLY A 64 12.60 -8.97 5.30
N ARG A 65 13.65 -8.34 4.76
CA ARG A 65 13.86 -6.88 4.83
C ARG A 65 13.22 -6.11 3.68
N PRO A 66 13.48 -6.44 2.41
CA PRO A 66 12.85 -5.73 1.30
C PRO A 66 11.37 -6.07 1.18
N TYR A 67 10.57 -5.05 0.95
CA TYR A 67 9.16 -5.17 0.58
C TYR A 67 8.97 -4.73 -0.88
N SER A 68 8.13 -5.49 -1.58
CA SER A 68 7.72 -5.20 -2.94
C SER A 68 6.20 -5.14 -3.04
N PHE A 69 5.71 -4.18 -3.81
CA PHE A 69 4.31 -3.85 -3.96
C PHE A 69 3.98 -3.89 -5.45
N THR A 70 3.16 -4.87 -5.82
CA THR A 70 2.78 -5.12 -7.21
C THR A 70 1.26 -5.18 -7.34
N TYR A 71 0.77 -4.90 -8.53
CA TYR A 71 -0.64 -5.01 -8.85
C TYR A 71 -0.85 -5.61 -10.22
N ARG A 72 -2.04 -6.14 -10.47
CA ARG A 72 -2.44 -6.66 -11.77
C ARG A 72 -3.83 -6.15 -12.10
N LEU A 73 -3.95 -5.55 -13.28
CA LEU A 73 -5.22 -5.18 -13.89
C LEU A 73 -5.88 -6.40 -14.52
N GLU A 74 -7.19 -6.34 -14.73
CA GLU A 74 -7.96 -7.46 -15.24
C GLU A 74 -7.39 -8.00 -16.56
N GLY A 75 -6.97 -9.27 -16.57
CA GLY A 75 -6.39 -9.92 -17.74
C GLY A 75 -4.97 -9.46 -18.13
N GLY A 76 -4.34 -8.58 -17.35
CA GLY A 76 -2.99 -8.09 -17.58
C GLY A 76 -1.88 -8.89 -16.90
N ASP A 77 -0.64 -8.42 -17.04
CA ASP A 77 0.53 -8.91 -16.29
C ASP A 77 0.68 -8.17 -14.94
N TRP A 78 1.51 -8.72 -14.05
CA TRP A 78 1.89 -8.03 -12.81
C TRP A 78 2.75 -6.80 -13.12
N ILE A 79 2.38 -5.67 -12.52
CA ILE A 79 3.05 -4.38 -12.65
C ILE A 79 3.66 -4.02 -11.30
N THR A 80 4.94 -3.72 -11.28
CA THR A 80 5.63 -3.23 -10.07
C THR A 80 5.28 -1.76 -9.83
N LEU A 81 4.71 -1.48 -8.65
CA LEU A 81 4.49 -0.11 -8.19
C LEU A 81 5.73 0.40 -7.45
N ALA A 82 6.29 -0.44 -6.56
CA ALA A 82 7.56 -0.21 -5.89
C ALA A 82 8.20 -1.56 -5.50
N GLU A 83 9.52 -1.61 -5.44
CA GLU A 83 10.28 -2.79 -5.02
C GLU A 83 11.49 -2.37 -4.18
N GLY A 84 11.96 -3.29 -3.32
CA GLY A 84 13.16 -3.07 -2.50
C GLY A 84 12.99 -2.02 -1.40
N LEU A 85 11.75 -1.76 -0.96
CA LEU A 85 11.50 -0.81 0.13
C LEU A 85 11.98 -1.39 1.47
N ASP A 86 12.56 -0.55 2.31
CA ASP A 86 13.13 -1.00 3.58
C ASP A 86 12.02 -1.28 4.62
N GLY A 87 11.74 -2.55 4.85
CA GLY A 87 10.81 -3.02 5.87
C GLY A 87 11.29 -2.84 7.31
N SER A 88 12.53 -2.37 7.54
CA SER A 88 13.03 -2.10 8.89
C SER A 88 12.18 -1.09 9.66
N ILE A 89 11.47 -0.20 8.95
CA ILE A 89 10.52 0.75 9.53
C ILE A 89 9.41 0.07 10.33
N LEU A 90 9.12 -1.20 10.07
CA LEU A 90 8.08 -1.99 10.73
C LEU A 90 8.61 -2.81 11.91
N SER A 91 9.93 -2.81 12.13
CA SER A 91 10.55 -3.58 13.20
C SER A 91 10.28 -2.94 14.56
N THR A 92 10.21 -3.76 15.62
CA THR A 92 10.12 -3.24 17.00
C THR A 92 11.32 -2.37 17.40
N HIS A 93 12.46 -2.52 16.73
CA HIS A 93 13.64 -1.69 16.95
C HIS A 93 13.43 -0.24 16.49
N VAL A 94 12.76 -0.05 15.35
CA VAL A 94 12.50 1.28 14.77
C VAL A 94 11.15 1.82 15.25
N ALA A 95 10.10 1.03 15.09
CA ALA A 95 8.72 1.43 15.35
C ALA A 95 8.36 1.42 16.84
N GLY A 96 9.21 0.80 17.68
CA GLY A 96 8.97 0.63 19.10
C GLY A 96 7.84 -0.37 19.41
N GLY A 97 7.50 -0.46 20.70
CA GLY A 97 6.45 -1.34 21.17
C GLY A 97 6.84 -2.84 21.24
N PHE A 98 5.88 -3.65 21.68
CA PHE A 98 6.06 -5.10 21.90
C PHE A 98 5.24 -5.97 20.94
N VAL A 99 4.61 -5.36 19.94
CA VAL A 99 3.79 -6.03 18.91
C VAL A 99 4.61 -6.29 17.64
N GLY A 100 4.19 -7.29 16.85
CA GLY A 100 4.74 -7.56 15.53
C GLY A 100 4.01 -6.80 14.42
N SER A 101 4.48 -6.93 13.18
CA SER A 101 3.82 -6.39 11.99
C SER A 101 2.69 -7.32 11.53
N TYR A 102 1.59 -6.73 11.06
CA TYR A 102 0.43 -7.44 10.49
C TYR A 102 0.26 -7.08 9.02
N ILE A 103 -0.18 -8.03 8.20
CA ILE A 103 -0.60 -7.78 6.82
C ILE A 103 -2.09 -8.09 6.73
N GLY A 104 -2.88 -7.14 6.26
CA GLY A 104 -4.34 -7.31 6.19
C GLY A 104 -5.04 -6.33 5.27
N LEU A 105 -6.29 -6.64 4.95
CA LEU A 105 -7.16 -5.76 4.19
C LEU A 105 -7.51 -4.51 5.00
N HIS A 106 -7.50 -3.35 4.35
CA HIS A 106 -7.79 -2.07 4.99
C HIS A 106 -8.62 -1.16 4.08
N VAL A 107 -9.58 -0.46 4.68
CA VAL A 107 -10.45 0.53 4.05
C VAL A 107 -10.53 1.76 4.93
N ARG A 108 -10.45 2.96 4.34
CA ARG A 108 -10.69 4.23 5.04
C ARG A 108 -11.42 5.24 4.14
N VAL A 109 -12.01 6.24 4.78
CA VAL A 109 -12.56 7.43 4.11
C VAL A 109 -11.42 8.39 3.83
N GLU A 110 -11.43 8.98 2.63
CA GLU A 110 -10.50 10.04 2.19
C GLU A 110 -11.20 11.41 2.22
#